data_AF-A0A1Y4H989-F1
#
_entry.id   AF-A0A1Y4H989-F1
#
_cell.length_a   1.000
_cell.length_b   1.000
_cell.length_c   1.000
_cell.angle_alpha   90.00
_cell.angle_beta   90.00
_cell.angle_gamma   90.00
#
_symmetry.space_group_name_H-M   'P 1'
#
loop_
_entity.id
_entity.type
_entity.pdbx_description
1 polymer ?
#
loop_
_entity_poly.entity_id
_entity_poly.type
_entity_poly.pdbx_seq_one_letter_code
_entity_poly.pdbx_strand_id
1 'polypeptide(L)'
;MPMETGRGGLLPAPLLRDRGRRAAAAAGAQKRRACKMTEQQMQTAAWLERYQQSLADEKRLLEEMQMVRSRAERVTKALRLAVVQGGSGGPDAVQRGAEQLWWLADRLQQRAEESVRRRVEIQKALDTVEDAKLRTLLELRYVLGLRWEEVSERMHIDSRWLRRLHPRALDAVKPAARGLQ
;
A
#
# COMPACT_ATOMS: atom_id res chain seq x y z
N MET A 1 -3.39 81.08 39.83
CA MET A 1 -3.59 80.57 38.45
C MET A 1 -3.68 81.77 37.52
N PRO A 2 -2.54 82.14 36.92
CA PRO A 2 -2.49 82.33 35.47
C PRO A 2 -1.21 81.72 34.85
N MET A 3 -1.35 81.39 33.55
CA MET A 3 -0.41 81.39 32.41
C MET A 3 1.09 81.50 32.66
N GLU A 4 1.88 80.72 31.92
CA GLU A 4 2.96 81.19 31.01
C GLU A 4 3.82 79.98 30.58
N THR A 5 3.77 79.55 29.32
CA THR A 5 4.68 79.91 28.21
C THR A 5 6.18 79.70 28.46
N GLY A 6 6.71 78.70 27.76
CA GLY A 6 7.89 78.88 26.90
C GLY A 6 9.27 78.82 27.53
N ARG A 7 10.08 77.89 27.01
CA ARG A 7 11.57 77.85 26.87
C ARG A 7 11.96 76.36 26.86
N GLY A 8 12.76 75.82 25.97
CA GLY A 8 13.79 76.39 25.12
C GLY A 8 14.97 75.39 25.11
N GLY A 9 15.61 75.21 23.96
CA GLY A 9 16.83 74.40 23.80
C GLY A 9 16.53 72.90 23.60
N LEU A 10 17.19 72.16 22.73
CA LEU A 10 18.53 72.29 22.20
C LEU A 10 18.61 71.36 20.96
N LEU A 11 19.07 71.86 19.81
CA LEU A 11 19.65 71.00 18.75
C LEU A 11 20.94 70.38 19.32
N PRO A 12 21.34 69.13 18.98
CA PRO A 12 21.75 68.82 17.60
C PRO A 12 21.47 67.37 17.12
N ALA A 13 21.38 67.20 15.80
CA ALA A 13 21.72 65.92 15.16
C ALA A 13 23.26 65.78 15.11
N PRO A 14 23.82 64.57 15.32
CA PRO A 14 24.38 63.89 14.15
C PRO A 14 24.32 62.35 14.18
N LEU A 15 24.05 61.81 12.98
CA LEU A 15 24.77 60.76 12.25
C LEU A 15 25.43 59.58 12.98
N LEU A 16 25.15 58.41 12.38
CA LEU A 16 25.97 57.20 12.19
C LEU A 16 25.70 56.01 13.12
N ARG A 17 25.23 54.95 12.43
CA ARG A 17 25.51 53.51 12.63
C ARG A 17 25.10 52.94 13.99
N ASP A 18 24.36 51.85 14.06
CA ASP A 18 24.73 50.62 13.40
C ASP A 18 23.55 49.65 13.30
N ARG A 19 23.77 48.70 12.41
CA ARG A 19 22.96 47.56 12.04
C ARG A 19 22.36 46.82 13.24
N GLY A 20 21.11 46.41 13.08
CA GLY A 20 20.75 45.04 13.40
C GLY A 20 19.42 44.84 14.10
N ARG A 21 18.66 43.94 13.49
CA ARG A 21 17.81 42.93 14.13
C ARG A 21 16.44 43.37 14.65
N ARG A 22 15.46 42.70 14.01
CA ARG A 22 14.17 42.21 14.55
C ARG A 22 12.97 43.13 14.36
N ALA A 23 12.58 43.31 13.10
CA ALA A 23 11.18 43.11 12.73
C ALA A 23 10.98 41.63 12.38
N ALA A 24 10.88 40.78 13.41
CA ALA A 24 10.58 39.35 13.28
C ALA A 24 9.20 39.10 13.87
N ALA A 25 8.13 39.51 13.16
CA ALA A 25 6.76 39.18 13.54
C ALA A 25 5.74 39.45 12.40
N ALA A 26 5.98 39.00 11.17
CA ALA A 26 4.94 39.03 10.13
C ALA A 26 5.22 38.13 8.90
N ALA A 27 5.94 37.01 9.06
CA ALA A 27 6.19 36.08 7.95
C ALA A 27 6.12 34.62 8.41
N GLY A 28 5.18 34.32 9.31
CA GLY A 28 4.99 33.01 9.93
C GLY A 28 3.86 32.17 9.34
N ALA A 29 3.33 32.52 8.17
CA ALA A 29 2.25 31.79 7.51
C ALA A 29 2.57 31.62 6.02
N GLN A 30 2.29 30.44 5.47
CA GLN A 30 2.51 30.08 4.06
C GLN A 30 3.98 29.96 3.60
N LYS A 31 4.77 29.03 4.15
CA LYS A 31 5.85 28.36 3.37
C LYS A 31 6.43 27.10 4.02
N ARG A 32 5.57 26.14 4.39
CA ARG A 32 5.96 24.75 4.70
C ARG A 32 4.85 23.77 4.33
N ARG A 33 4.62 23.53 3.03
CA ARG A 33 3.83 22.37 2.56
C ARG A 33 4.70 21.49 1.67
N ALA A 34 5.73 20.91 2.29
CA ALA A 34 6.16 19.58 1.88
C ALA A 34 5.03 18.65 2.35
N CYS A 35 4.36 17.99 1.41
CA CYS A 35 3.24 17.10 1.69
C CYS A 35 3.73 15.95 2.59
N LYS A 36 3.56 16.11 3.92
CA LYS A 36 3.74 15.02 4.87
C LYS A 36 2.42 14.29 4.91
N MET A 37 2.43 13.06 4.39
CA MET A 37 1.34 12.10 4.52
C MET A 37 0.90 12.03 5.99
N THR A 38 -0.40 12.04 6.27
CA THR A 38 -0.91 11.93 7.64
C THR A 38 -0.67 10.52 8.18
N GLU A 39 -0.65 10.35 9.50
CA GLU A 39 -0.50 9.03 10.12
C GLU A 39 -1.60 8.05 9.69
N GLN A 40 -2.83 8.55 9.54
CA GLN A 40 -3.96 7.77 9.02
C GLN A 40 -3.75 7.30 7.58
N GLN A 41 -3.22 8.17 6.72
CA GLN A 41 -2.87 7.82 5.34
C GLN A 41 -1.75 6.78 5.30
N MET A 42 -0.73 6.90 6.16
CA MET A 42 0.37 5.93 6.25
C MET A 42 -0.13 4.55 6.70
N GLN A 43 -1.01 4.49 7.70
CA GLN A 43 -1.62 3.24 8.16
C GLN A 43 -2.46 2.58 7.06
N THR A 44 -3.25 3.38 6.33
CA THR A 44 -4.08 2.90 5.21
C THR A 44 -3.21 2.39 4.06
N ALA A 45 -2.14 3.13 3.71
CA ALA A 45 -1.18 2.70 2.71
C ALA A 45 -0.46 1.40 3.12
N ALA A 46 0.00 1.29 4.36
CA ALA A 46 0.65 0.09 4.88
C ALA A 46 -0.30 -1.12 4.92
N TRP A 47 -1.57 -0.90 5.22
CA TRP A 47 -2.60 -1.94 5.11
C TRP A 47 -2.80 -2.41 3.67
N LEU A 48 -2.90 -1.49 2.70
CA LEU A 48 -3.00 -1.83 1.27
C LEU A 48 -1.72 -2.46 0.70
N GLU A 49 -0.54 -2.14 1.24
CA GLU A 49 0.73 -2.79 0.86
C GLU A 49 0.84 -4.23 1.38
N ARG A 50 0.41 -4.48 2.63
CA ARG A 50 0.31 -5.86 3.16
C ARG A 50 -0.61 -6.74 2.33
N TYR A 51 -1.64 -6.13 1.73
CA TYR A 51 -2.48 -6.82 0.77
C TYR A 51 -1.77 -7.14 -0.55
N GLN A 52 -1.00 -6.22 -1.12
CA GLN A 52 -0.19 -6.54 -2.31
C GLN A 52 0.75 -7.72 -2.05
N GLN A 53 1.36 -7.78 -0.87
CA GLN A 53 2.18 -8.92 -0.45
C GLN A 53 1.33 -10.21 -0.40
N SER A 54 0.13 -10.15 0.16
CA SER A 54 -0.80 -11.28 0.19
C SER A 54 -1.21 -11.76 -1.22
N LEU A 55 -1.36 -10.86 -2.19
CA LEU A 55 -1.66 -11.20 -3.59
C LEU A 55 -0.46 -11.86 -4.28
N ALA A 56 0.75 -11.39 -4.02
CA ALA A 56 1.97 -12.00 -4.54
C ALA A 56 2.15 -13.41 -3.98
N ASP A 57 1.90 -13.59 -2.68
CA ASP A 57 1.92 -14.89 -2.01
C ASP A 57 0.86 -15.84 -2.60
N GLU A 58 -0.36 -15.36 -2.84
CA GLU A 58 -1.43 -16.14 -3.50
C GLU A 58 -1.00 -16.63 -4.88
N LYS A 59 -0.46 -15.75 -5.73
CA LYS A 59 -0.01 -16.12 -7.07
C LYS A 59 1.05 -17.21 -7.00
N ARG A 60 2.02 -17.05 -6.09
CA ARG A 60 3.05 -18.05 -5.84
C ARG A 60 2.45 -19.39 -5.38
N LEU A 61 1.48 -19.36 -4.46
CA LEU A 61 0.81 -20.58 -3.97
C LEU A 61 0.05 -21.31 -5.07
N LEU A 62 -0.61 -20.58 -5.98
CA LEU A 62 -1.28 -21.16 -7.14
C LEU A 62 -0.29 -21.83 -8.10
N GLU A 63 0.86 -21.19 -8.35
CA GLU A 63 1.94 -21.78 -9.14
C GLU A 63 2.51 -23.04 -8.47
N GLU A 64 2.74 -23.01 -7.15
CA GLU A 64 3.16 -24.17 -6.36
C GLU A 64 2.14 -25.31 -6.45
N MET A 65 0.83 -25.02 -6.35
CA MET A 65 -0.24 -26.00 -6.49
C MET A 65 -0.24 -26.66 -7.88
N GLN A 66 -0.14 -25.86 -8.96
CA GLN A 66 -0.07 -26.39 -10.32
C GLN A 66 1.16 -27.29 -10.52
N MET A 67 2.30 -26.89 -9.97
CA MET A 67 3.54 -27.67 -10.02
C MET A 67 3.41 -29.00 -9.26
N VAL A 68 2.87 -28.96 -8.04
CA VAL A 68 2.65 -30.16 -7.21
C VAL A 68 1.67 -31.11 -7.91
N ARG A 69 0.57 -30.60 -8.47
CA ARG A 69 -0.37 -31.39 -9.27
C ARG A 69 0.29 -32.04 -10.48
N SER A 70 1.07 -31.27 -11.26
CA SER A 70 1.81 -31.80 -12.42
C SER A 70 2.83 -32.88 -12.03
N ARG A 71 3.51 -32.73 -10.89
CA ARG A 71 4.44 -33.74 -10.37
C ARG A 71 3.71 -35.02 -9.96
N ALA A 72 2.58 -34.88 -9.26
CA ALA A 72 1.74 -36.01 -8.89
C ALA A 72 1.23 -36.78 -10.11
N GLU A 73 0.68 -36.08 -11.10
CA GLU A 73 0.19 -36.68 -12.35
C GLU A 73 1.30 -37.43 -13.10
N ARG A 74 2.53 -36.87 -13.15
CA ARG A 74 3.70 -37.53 -13.73
C ARG A 74 4.12 -38.78 -12.96
N VAL A 75 4.17 -38.72 -11.63
CA VAL A 75 4.53 -39.88 -10.78
C VAL A 75 3.48 -40.98 -10.89
N THR A 76 2.19 -40.65 -10.83
CA THR A 76 1.11 -41.63 -11.01
C THR A 76 1.15 -42.24 -12.41
N LYS A 77 1.43 -41.46 -13.45
CA LYS A 77 1.59 -41.97 -14.82
C LYS A 77 2.80 -42.91 -14.94
N ALA A 78 3.93 -42.55 -14.35
CA ALA A 78 5.14 -43.39 -14.30
C ALA A 78 4.92 -44.69 -13.53
N LEU A 79 4.25 -44.63 -12.36
CA LEU A 79 3.89 -45.81 -11.57
C LEU A 79 2.92 -46.73 -12.32
N ARG A 80 1.89 -46.19 -12.97
CA ARG A 80 1.00 -46.99 -13.85
C ARG A 80 1.80 -47.70 -14.95
N LEU A 81 2.78 -47.03 -15.56
CA LEU A 81 3.63 -47.64 -16.57
C LEU A 81 4.54 -48.74 -15.99
N ALA A 82 5.10 -48.51 -14.80
CA ALA A 82 5.99 -49.47 -14.13
C ALA A 82 5.25 -50.71 -13.59
N VAL A 83 4.00 -50.57 -13.14
CA VAL A 83 3.12 -51.69 -12.76
C VAL A 83 2.80 -52.56 -13.97
N VAL A 84 2.59 -51.96 -15.16
CA VAL A 84 2.43 -52.70 -16.41
C VAL A 84 3.72 -53.43 -16.83
N GLN A 85 4.89 -52.99 -16.33
CA GLN A 85 6.21 -53.58 -16.62
C GLN A 85 6.82 -54.37 -15.45
N GLY A 86 6.05 -54.71 -14.41
CA GLY A 86 6.50 -55.62 -13.33
C GLY A 86 7.48 -55.02 -12.31
N GLY A 87 7.49 -53.70 -12.10
CA GLY A 87 8.40 -53.02 -11.17
C GLY A 87 8.04 -53.15 -9.68
N SER A 88 9.06 -53.47 -8.85
CA SER A 88 9.03 -53.65 -7.38
C SER A 88 8.90 -52.34 -6.58
N GLY A 89 7.80 -51.59 -6.78
CA GLY A 89 7.44 -50.45 -5.94
C GLY A 89 6.30 -50.84 -4.99
N GLY A 90 6.62 -51.15 -3.73
CA GLY A 90 5.62 -51.61 -2.77
C GLY A 90 4.49 -50.59 -2.51
N PRO A 91 3.24 -51.05 -2.26
CA PRO A 91 2.05 -50.19 -2.11
C PRO A 91 2.21 -49.10 -1.03
N ASP A 92 2.97 -49.37 0.03
CA ASP A 92 3.23 -48.43 1.14
C ASP A 92 3.97 -47.15 0.73
N ALA A 93 4.90 -47.24 -0.23
CA ALA A 93 5.65 -46.06 -0.68
C ALA A 93 4.77 -45.13 -1.53
N VAL A 94 3.87 -45.71 -2.33
CA VAL A 94 2.87 -44.99 -3.12
C VAL A 94 1.86 -44.32 -2.20
N GLN A 95 1.40 -45.02 -1.16
CA GLN A 95 0.45 -44.50 -0.19
C GLN A 95 1.03 -43.33 0.61
N ARG A 96 2.25 -43.45 1.16
CA ARG A 96 2.91 -42.34 1.88
C ARG A 96 3.13 -41.11 1.00
N GLY A 97 3.48 -41.30 -0.27
CA GLY A 97 3.60 -40.19 -1.22
C GLY A 97 2.26 -39.49 -1.50
N ALA A 98 1.17 -40.24 -1.55
CA ALA A 98 -0.18 -39.70 -1.74
C ALA A 98 -0.67 -38.92 -0.51
N GLU A 99 -0.39 -39.40 0.71
CA GLU A 99 -0.73 -38.69 1.96
C GLU A 99 0.01 -37.35 2.09
N GLN A 100 1.31 -37.32 1.78
CA GLN A 100 2.10 -36.08 1.78
C GLN A 100 1.60 -35.08 0.73
N LEU A 101 1.23 -35.57 -0.46
CA LEU A 101 0.64 -34.77 -1.51
C LEU A 101 -0.70 -34.16 -1.07
N TRP A 102 -1.56 -34.96 -0.44
CA TRP A 102 -2.85 -34.50 0.05
C TRP A 102 -2.69 -33.42 1.13
N TRP A 103 -1.79 -33.61 2.09
CA TRP A 103 -1.51 -32.60 3.12
C TRP A 103 -0.98 -31.28 2.53
N LEU A 104 -0.10 -31.35 1.53
CA LEU A 104 0.39 -30.17 0.83
C LEU A 104 -0.75 -29.48 0.05
N ALA A 105 -1.57 -30.23 -0.66
CA ALA A 105 -2.71 -29.70 -1.40
C ALA A 105 -3.72 -29.01 -0.48
N ASP A 106 -4.04 -29.62 0.67
CA ASP A 106 -4.96 -29.06 1.66
C ASP A 106 -4.42 -27.74 2.26
N ARG A 107 -3.14 -27.71 2.65
CA ARG A 107 -2.52 -26.45 3.14
C ARG A 107 -2.50 -25.34 2.10
N LEU A 108 -2.24 -25.67 0.83
CA LEU A 108 -2.27 -24.69 -0.25
C LEU A 108 -3.69 -24.18 -0.49
N GLN A 109 -4.69 -25.07 -0.45
CA GLN A 109 -6.10 -24.72 -0.57
C GLN A 109 -6.55 -23.77 0.54
N GLN A 110 -6.24 -24.07 1.80
CA GLN A 110 -6.55 -23.18 2.94
C GLN A 110 -5.95 -21.78 2.74
N ARG A 111 -4.70 -21.69 2.28
CA ARG A 111 -4.06 -20.40 2.00
C ARG A 111 -4.70 -19.63 0.84
N ALA A 112 -5.17 -20.34 -0.19
CA ALA A 112 -5.91 -19.74 -1.30
C ALA A 112 -7.30 -19.23 -0.87
N GLU A 113 -7.97 -19.92 0.05
CA GLU A 113 -9.23 -19.44 0.61
C GLU A 113 -9.02 -18.17 1.45
N GLU A 114 -7.95 -18.11 2.23
CA GLU A 114 -7.58 -16.91 2.98
C GLU A 114 -7.26 -15.72 2.06
N SER A 115 -6.57 -15.93 0.94
CA SER A 115 -6.28 -14.85 -0.02
C SER A 115 -7.54 -14.31 -0.67
N VAL A 116 -8.46 -15.19 -1.08
CA VAL A 116 -9.77 -14.78 -1.60
C VAL A 116 -10.55 -13.97 -0.57
N ARG A 117 -10.56 -14.40 0.72
CA ARG A 117 -11.22 -13.64 1.80
C ARG A 117 -10.61 -12.24 1.96
N ARG A 118 -9.28 -12.12 2.00
CA ARG A 118 -8.57 -10.82 2.08
C ARG A 118 -8.90 -9.92 0.87
N ARG A 119 -8.99 -10.50 -0.33
CA ARG A 119 -9.37 -9.77 -1.55
C ARG A 119 -10.79 -9.24 -1.49
N VAL A 120 -11.74 -10.03 -1.00
CA VAL A 120 -13.13 -9.58 -0.82
C VAL A 120 -13.22 -8.46 0.20
N GLU A 121 -12.48 -8.53 1.31
CA GLU A 121 -12.44 -7.48 2.33
C GLU A 121 -11.97 -6.13 1.73
N ILE A 122 -10.92 -6.17 0.93
CA ILE A 122 -10.35 -4.96 0.34
C ILE A 122 -11.20 -4.43 -0.80
N GLN A 123 -11.76 -5.29 -1.64
CA GLN A 123 -12.70 -4.84 -2.65
C GLN A 123 -13.90 -4.12 -2.00
N LYS A 124 -14.44 -4.68 -0.91
CA LYS A 124 -15.50 -4.02 -0.14
C LYS A 124 -15.07 -2.67 0.42
N ALA A 125 -13.84 -2.54 0.91
CA ALA A 125 -13.33 -1.26 1.39
C ALA A 125 -13.13 -0.25 0.25
N LEU A 126 -12.64 -0.67 -0.91
CA LEU A 126 -12.53 0.17 -2.11
C LEU A 126 -13.91 0.59 -2.66
N ASP A 127 -14.91 -0.28 -2.54
CA ASP A 127 -16.28 0.02 -2.96
C ASP A 127 -16.93 1.13 -2.12
N THR A 128 -16.41 1.41 -0.91
CA THR A 128 -16.85 2.56 -0.09
C THR A 128 -16.37 3.92 -0.63
N VAL A 129 -15.40 3.93 -1.55
CA VAL A 129 -14.87 5.16 -2.14
C VAL A 129 -15.84 5.65 -3.22
N GLU A 130 -16.57 6.72 -2.95
CA GLU A 130 -17.60 7.28 -3.85
C GLU A 130 -17.01 7.80 -5.18
N ASP A 131 -15.82 8.41 -5.15
CA ASP A 131 -15.18 8.95 -6.34
C ASP A 131 -14.55 7.81 -7.17
N ALA A 132 -15.14 7.55 -8.34
CA ALA A 132 -14.68 6.55 -9.29
C ALA A 132 -13.19 6.75 -9.69
N LYS A 133 -12.71 7.99 -9.80
CA LYS A 133 -11.30 8.24 -10.16
C LYS A 133 -10.36 7.83 -9.03
N LEU A 134 -10.72 8.10 -7.78
CA LEU A 134 -9.94 7.68 -6.62
C LEU A 134 -9.95 6.16 -6.48
N ARG A 135 -11.11 5.53 -6.71
CA ARG A 135 -11.23 4.07 -6.71
C ARG A 135 -10.35 3.42 -7.77
N THR A 136 -10.42 3.88 -9.03
CA THR A 136 -9.57 3.37 -10.11
C THR A 136 -8.09 3.53 -9.80
N LEU A 137 -7.67 4.67 -9.23
CA LEU A 137 -6.27 4.86 -8.81
C LEU A 137 -5.84 3.77 -7.81
N LEU A 138 -6.66 3.51 -6.80
CA LEU A 138 -6.37 2.51 -5.77
C LEU A 138 -6.36 1.09 -6.32
N GLU A 139 -7.30 0.75 -7.21
CA GLU A 139 -7.35 -0.55 -7.88
C GLU A 139 -6.10 -0.77 -8.74
N LEU A 140 -5.72 0.20 -9.58
CA LEU A 140 -4.53 0.09 -10.41
C LEU A 140 -3.26 -0.02 -9.56
N ARG A 141 -3.16 0.75 -8.47
CA ARG A 141 -1.96 0.76 -7.62
C ARG A 141 -1.87 -0.47 -6.73
N TYR A 142 -2.95 -0.88 -6.07
CA TYR A 142 -2.94 -1.87 -4.99
C TYR A 142 -3.60 -3.22 -5.31
N VAL A 143 -4.48 -3.28 -6.30
CA VAL A 143 -5.05 -4.57 -6.76
C VAL A 143 -4.24 -5.13 -7.92
N LEU A 144 -3.90 -4.29 -8.91
CA LEU A 144 -3.07 -4.70 -10.05
C LEU A 144 -1.57 -4.56 -9.80
N GLY A 145 -1.16 -3.88 -8.72
CA GLY A 145 0.25 -3.73 -8.35
C GLY A 145 1.09 -2.90 -9.35
N LEU A 146 0.46 -2.02 -10.14
CA LEU A 146 1.15 -1.23 -11.15
C LEU A 146 2.09 -0.18 -10.53
N ARG A 147 3.11 0.19 -11.29
CA ARG A 147 4.02 1.30 -10.98
C ARG A 147 3.32 2.63 -11.22
N TRP A 148 3.80 3.70 -10.58
CA TRP A 148 3.18 5.02 -10.68
C TRP A 148 3.13 5.56 -12.11
N GLU A 149 4.14 5.23 -12.92
CA GLU A 149 4.22 5.58 -14.34
C GLU A 149 3.08 4.92 -15.12
N GLU A 150 2.87 3.62 -14.92
CA GLU A 150 1.82 2.84 -15.59
C GLU A 150 0.42 3.28 -15.16
N VAL A 151 0.25 3.66 -13.89
CA VAL A 151 -1.02 4.23 -13.39
C VAL A 151 -1.30 5.58 -14.06
N SER A 152 -0.28 6.44 -14.16
CA SER A 152 -0.35 7.73 -14.84
C SER A 152 -0.75 7.57 -16.31
N GLU A 153 -0.13 6.63 -17.01
CA GLU A 153 -0.44 6.29 -18.41
C GLU A 153 -1.87 5.77 -18.57
N ARG A 154 -2.30 4.81 -17.75
CA ARG A 154 -3.65 4.23 -17.83
C ARG A 154 -4.77 5.20 -17.50
N MET A 155 -4.54 6.12 -16.57
CA MET A 155 -5.54 7.13 -16.22
C MET A 155 -5.45 8.38 -17.11
N HIS A 156 -4.42 8.51 -17.94
CA HIS A 156 -4.09 9.69 -18.72
C HIS A 156 -3.92 10.96 -17.85
N ILE A 157 -3.20 10.83 -16.73
CA ILE A 157 -2.99 11.92 -15.77
C ILE A 157 -1.50 12.10 -15.47
N ASP A 158 -1.03 13.34 -15.45
CA ASP A 158 0.34 13.69 -15.05
C ASP A 158 0.74 13.15 -13.67
N SER A 159 1.97 12.62 -13.55
CA SER A 159 2.51 12.04 -12.33
C SER A 159 2.51 13.00 -11.13
N ARG A 160 2.61 14.33 -11.36
CA ARG A 160 2.54 15.33 -10.28
C ARG A 160 1.12 15.44 -9.74
N TRP A 161 0.10 15.32 -10.59
CA TRP A 161 -1.29 15.29 -10.15
C TRP A 161 -1.63 13.97 -9.46
N LEU A 162 -1.11 12.85 -9.96
CA LEU A 162 -1.24 11.53 -9.33
C LEU A 162 -0.75 11.53 -7.88
N ARG A 163 0.43 12.12 -7.62
CA ARG A 163 0.97 12.28 -6.25
C ARG A 163 0.12 13.16 -5.33
N ARG A 164 -0.68 14.07 -5.88
CA ARG A 164 -1.64 14.88 -5.10
C ARG A 164 -2.96 14.14 -4.88
N LEU A 165 -3.32 13.26 -5.81
CA LEU A 165 -4.55 12.49 -5.75
C LEU A 165 -4.44 11.30 -4.79
N HIS A 166 -3.26 10.68 -4.71
CA HIS A 166 -3.02 9.50 -3.88
C HIS A 166 -3.35 9.70 -2.40
N PRO A 167 -2.91 10.77 -1.70
CA PRO A 167 -3.32 11.01 -0.31
C PRO A 167 -4.84 11.18 -0.16
N ARG A 168 -5.50 11.83 -1.13
CA ARG A 168 -6.97 12.01 -1.12
C ARG A 168 -7.70 10.68 -1.32
N ALA A 169 -7.15 9.81 -2.15
CA ALA A 169 -7.67 8.46 -2.34
C ALA A 169 -7.55 7.65 -1.05
N LEU A 170 -6.42 7.75 -0.33
CA LEU A 170 -6.24 7.09 0.97
C LEU A 170 -7.20 7.62 2.04
N ASP A 171 -7.48 8.92 2.07
CA ASP A 171 -8.46 9.51 3.01
C ASP A 171 -9.90 9.02 2.73
N ALA A 172 -10.21 8.75 1.47
CA ALA A 172 -11.53 8.30 1.05
C ALA A 172 -11.79 6.82 1.39
N VAL A 173 -10.74 6.03 1.59
CA VAL A 173 -10.88 4.63 2.03
C VAL A 173 -11.25 4.63 3.50
N LYS A 174 -12.41 4.04 3.82
CA LYS A 174 -12.72 3.65 5.19
C LYS A 174 -12.12 2.26 5.43
N PRO A 175 -10.98 2.13 6.13
CA PRO A 175 -10.47 0.81 6.44
C PRO A 175 -11.50 0.07 7.28
N ALA A 176 -11.92 -1.12 6.82
CA ALA A 176 -12.76 -2.03 7.59
C ALA A 176 -12.09 -2.40 8.94
N ALA A 177 -10.75 -2.35 8.98
CA ALA A 177 -9.89 -2.66 10.11
C ALA A 177 -9.90 -1.63 11.27
N ARG A 178 -10.89 -0.73 11.38
CA ARG A 178 -11.08 0.04 12.64
C ARG A 178 -11.68 -0.81 13.78
N GLY A 179 -12.00 -2.09 13.54
CA GLY A 179 -12.75 -2.93 14.47
C GLY A 179 -12.17 -4.30 14.83
N LEU A 180 -10.91 -4.61 14.50
CA LEU A 180 -10.30 -5.88 14.92
C LEU A 180 -8.87 -5.61 15.45
N GLN A 181 -8.81 -5.29 16.74
CA GLN A 181 -7.65 -5.57 17.59
C GLN A 181 -7.82 -6.96 18.18
#